data_AF-A0A4Q3KS02-F1
#
_entry.id   AF-A0A4Q3KS02-F1
#
_cell.length_a   1.000
_cell.length_b   1.000
_cell.length_c   1.000
_cell.angle_alpha   90.00
_cell.angle_beta   90.00
_cell.angle_gamma   90.00
#
_symmetry.space_group_name_H-M   'P 1'
#
loop_
_entity.id
_entity.type
_entity.pdbx_description
1 polymer ?
#
loop_
_entity_poly.entity_id
_entity_poly.type
_entity_poly.pdbx_seq_one_letter_code
_entity_poly.pdbx_strand_id
1 'polypeptide(L)'
;MSLPLQAVDRLFARLAATYGAGWDRSLGSAPINDVKTAWAHELSGFADRLQDIAWALENLPDTCPNVIVFRGLCRRAPQPEAPRLEAPRADPERVRAELAKLQPILKRAAPQRHDRDWASALVSRAEAGEKIRPISLKFAREALRMPRDGGAHA
;
A
#
# COMPACT_ATOMS: atom_id res chain seq x y z
N MET A 1 14.21 -22.01 -18.71
CA MET A 1 15.09 -21.26 -19.62
C MET A 1 16.05 -20.43 -18.77
N SER A 2 17.36 -20.58 -18.92
CA SER A 2 18.37 -19.79 -18.18
C SER A 2 18.53 -18.39 -18.80
N LEU A 3 19.04 -17.43 -18.01
CA LEU A 3 19.38 -16.11 -18.55
C LEU A 3 20.51 -16.25 -19.60
N PRO A 4 20.45 -15.54 -20.74
CA PRO A 4 21.54 -15.56 -21.71
C PRO A 4 22.86 -15.11 -21.08
N LEU A 5 23.96 -15.82 -21.34
CA LEU A 5 25.27 -15.51 -20.75
C LEU A 5 25.75 -14.08 -21.08
N GLN A 6 25.43 -13.57 -22.26
CA GLN A 6 25.73 -12.17 -22.62
C GLN A 6 25.05 -11.15 -21.71
N ALA A 7 23.83 -11.44 -21.22
CA ALA A 7 23.14 -10.58 -20.26
C ALA A 7 23.82 -10.65 -18.88
N VAL A 8 24.28 -11.83 -18.47
CA VAL A 8 25.07 -12.01 -17.25
C VAL A 8 26.40 -11.25 -17.35
N ASP A 9 27.09 -11.30 -18.48
CA ASP A 9 28.36 -10.57 -18.65
C ASP A 9 28.17 -9.05 -18.50
N ARG A 10 27.10 -8.50 -19.09
CA ARG A 10 26.76 -7.08 -18.93
C ARG A 10 26.40 -6.72 -17.49
N LEU A 11 25.68 -7.60 -16.80
CA LEU A 11 25.35 -7.45 -15.39
C LEU A 11 26.62 -7.40 -14.52
N PHE A 12 27.55 -8.34 -14.75
CA PHE A 12 28.83 -8.39 -14.06
C PHE A 12 29.66 -7.13 -14.32
N ALA A 13 29.72 -6.66 -15.57
CA ALA A 13 30.42 -5.42 -15.91
C ALA A 13 29.84 -4.20 -15.19
N ARG A 14 28.49 -4.12 -15.08
CA ARG A 14 27.83 -3.04 -14.36
C ARG A 14 28.10 -3.10 -12.86
N LEU A 15 28.01 -4.28 -12.24
CA LEU A 15 28.27 -4.45 -10.81
C LEU A 15 29.75 -4.19 -10.46
N ALA A 16 30.68 -4.63 -11.31
CA ALA A 16 32.09 -4.31 -11.19
C ALA A 16 32.36 -2.80 -11.27
N ALA A 17 31.71 -2.10 -12.21
CA ALA A 17 31.84 -0.65 -12.34
C ALA A 17 31.27 0.12 -11.14
N THR A 18 30.18 -0.37 -10.53
CA THR A 18 29.54 0.28 -9.37
C THR A 18 30.32 0.05 -8.08
N TYR A 19 30.74 -1.20 -7.79
CA TYR A 19 31.32 -1.57 -6.50
C TYR A 19 32.86 -1.69 -6.51
N GLY A 20 33.48 -1.69 -7.69
CA GLY A 20 34.93 -1.81 -7.88
C GLY A 20 35.52 -3.01 -7.14
N ALA A 21 36.56 -2.78 -6.35
CA ALA A 21 37.23 -3.83 -5.57
C ALA A 21 36.29 -4.57 -4.59
N GLY A 22 35.16 -3.98 -4.20
CA GLY A 22 34.14 -4.67 -3.41
C GLY A 22 33.49 -5.83 -4.17
N TRP A 23 33.26 -5.64 -5.47
CA TRP A 23 32.75 -6.70 -6.36
C TRP A 23 33.76 -7.84 -6.50
N ASP A 24 35.02 -7.52 -6.79
CA ASP A 24 36.06 -8.53 -6.99
C ASP A 24 36.24 -9.41 -5.75
N ARG A 25 36.22 -8.80 -4.56
CA ARG A 25 36.26 -9.55 -3.29
C ARG A 25 35.03 -10.42 -3.06
N SER A 26 33.85 -9.97 -3.51
CA SER A 26 32.59 -10.69 -3.30
C SER A 26 32.49 -12.01 -4.08
N LEU A 27 33.22 -12.11 -5.20
CA LEU A 27 33.26 -13.32 -6.04
C LEU A 27 34.08 -14.45 -5.42
N GLY A 28 34.93 -14.14 -4.44
CA GLY A 28 35.77 -15.11 -3.76
C GLY A 28 36.81 -15.75 -4.69
N SER A 29 37.10 -17.03 -4.49
CA SER A 29 38.08 -17.80 -5.26
C SER A 29 37.47 -18.78 -6.26
N ALA A 30 36.14 -18.79 -6.41
CA ALA A 30 35.45 -19.71 -7.30
C ALA A 30 35.73 -19.37 -8.78
N PRO A 31 35.78 -20.36 -9.69
CA PRO A 31 35.95 -20.12 -11.12
C PRO A 31 34.83 -19.21 -11.64
N ILE A 32 35.21 -18.11 -12.31
CA ILE A 32 34.25 -17.08 -12.75
C ILE A 32 33.14 -17.62 -13.64
N ASN A 33 33.42 -18.67 -14.43
CA ASN A 33 32.44 -19.31 -15.30
C ASN A 33 31.36 -20.06 -14.50
N ASP A 34 31.73 -20.69 -13.39
CA ASP A 34 30.78 -21.37 -12.50
C ASP A 34 29.89 -20.34 -11.79
N VAL A 35 30.49 -19.22 -11.37
CA VAL A 35 29.74 -18.12 -10.76
C VAL A 35 28.74 -17.52 -11.76
N LYS A 36 29.16 -17.26 -13.00
CA LYS A 36 28.24 -16.77 -14.06
C LYS A 36 27.13 -17.77 -14.34
N THR A 37 27.43 -19.06 -14.36
CA THR A 37 26.43 -20.12 -14.56
C THR A 37 25.41 -20.15 -13.43
N ALA A 38 25.87 -20.03 -12.17
CA ALA A 38 25.00 -19.94 -11.01
C ALA A 38 24.09 -18.69 -11.08
N TRP A 39 24.65 -17.53 -11.47
CA TRP A 39 23.86 -16.31 -11.67
C TRP A 39 22.83 -16.44 -12.80
N ALA A 40 23.20 -17.06 -13.92
CA ALA A 40 22.29 -17.33 -15.03
C ALA A 40 21.12 -18.23 -14.62
N HIS A 41 21.38 -19.21 -13.76
CA HIS A 41 20.37 -20.12 -13.23
C HIS A 41 19.45 -19.44 -12.22
N GLU A 42 19.99 -18.72 -11.24
CA GLU A 42 19.18 -18.04 -10.22
C GLU A 42 18.29 -16.93 -10.80
N LEU A 43 18.76 -16.25 -11.85
CA LEU A 43 18.03 -15.19 -12.54
C LEU A 43 17.18 -15.68 -13.72
N SER A 44 17.13 -17.00 -13.95
CA SER A 44 16.34 -17.63 -15.01
C SER A 44 14.86 -17.19 -15.01
N GLY A 45 14.25 -17.01 -13.83
CA GLY A 45 12.86 -16.57 -13.68
C GLY A 45 12.57 -15.12 -14.10
N PHE A 46 13.60 -14.38 -14.52
CA PHE A 46 13.50 -13.02 -15.05
C PHE A 46 13.89 -12.94 -16.54
N ALA A 47 14.13 -14.08 -17.21
CA ALA A 47 14.47 -14.10 -18.63
C ALA A 47 13.42 -13.39 -19.49
N ASP A 48 12.13 -13.55 -19.16
CA ASP A 48 11.01 -12.89 -19.85
C ASP A 48 10.66 -11.50 -19.25
N ARG A 49 11.37 -11.07 -18.20
CA ARG A 49 11.12 -9.82 -17.46
C ARG A 49 12.42 -9.06 -17.19
N LEU A 50 13.16 -8.75 -18.25
CA LEU A 50 14.45 -8.05 -18.16
C LEU A 50 14.33 -6.64 -17.53
N GLN A 51 13.16 -6.03 -17.57
CA GLN A 51 12.86 -4.77 -16.89
C GLN A 51 13.04 -4.85 -15.36
N ASP A 52 12.76 -6.00 -14.75
CA ASP A 52 12.92 -6.20 -13.30
C ASP A 52 14.42 -6.17 -12.92
N ILE A 53 15.28 -6.69 -13.80
CA ILE A 53 16.74 -6.67 -13.66
C ILE A 53 17.27 -5.24 -13.86
N ALA A 54 16.75 -4.52 -14.86
CA ALA A 54 17.12 -3.11 -15.09
C ALA A 54 16.76 -2.23 -13.88
N TRP A 55 15.55 -2.40 -13.33
CA TRP A 55 15.14 -1.70 -12.12
C TRP A 55 16.04 -2.03 -10.92
N ALA A 56 16.42 -3.30 -10.75
CA ALA A 56 17.35 -3.71 -9.70
C ALA A 56 18.75 -3.08 -9.86
N LEU A 57 19.21 -2.87 -11.09
CA LEU A 57 20.48 -2.19 -11.39
C LEU A 57 20.46 -0.68 -11.11
N GLU A 58 19.29 -0.06 -11.12
CA GLU A 58 19.10 1.35 -10.74
C GLU A 58 18.96 1.51 -9.22
N ASN A 59 18.48 0.47 -8.53
CA ASN A 59 18.19 0.46 -7.09
C ASN A 59 19.21 -0.38 -6.31
N LEU A 60 20.47 -0.26 -6.68
CA LEU A 60 21.56 -1.03 -6.09
C LEU A 60 21.82 -0.60 -4.62
N PRO A 61 22.01 -1.56 -3.70
CA PRO A 61 22.34 -1.26 -2.30
C PRO A 61 23.78 -0.75 -2.14
N ASP A 62 24.11 -0.11 -1.01
CA ASP A 62 25.48 0.37 -0.73
C ASP A 62 26.51 -0.77 -0.66
N THR A 63 26.08 -1.93 -0.16
CA THR A 63 26.92 -3.14 -0.08
C THR A 63 26.74 -4.02 -1.30
N CYS A 64 27.85 -4.51 -1.86
CA CYS A 64 27.85 -5.43 -2.99
C CYS A 64 26.96 -6.67 -2.75
N PRO A 65 25.87 -6.86 -3.53
CA PRO A 65 24.93 -7.96 -3.32
C PRO A 65 25.46 -9.26 -3.93
N ASN A 66 25.19 -10.39 -3.26
CA ASN A 66 25.32 -11.71 -3.90
C ASN A 66 24.09 -12.01 -4.79
N VAL A 67 24.15 -13.09 -5.55
CA VAL A 67 23.08 -13.48 -6.49
C VAL A 67 21.71 -13.61 -5.83
N ILE A 68 21.64 -14.13 -4.60
CA ILE A 68 20.38 -14.37 -3.87
C ILE A 68 19.77 -13.04 -3.43
N VAL A 69 20.61 -12.11 -2.93
CA VAL A 69 20.19 -10.76 -2.56
C VAL A 69 19.74 -10.00 -3.80
N PHE A 70 20.50 -10.06 -4.88
CA PHE A 70 20.16 -9.41 -6.15
C PHE A 70 18.86 -9.96 -6.75
N ARG A 71 18.65 -11.29 -6.69
CA ARG A 71 17.38 -11.93 -7.05
C ARG A 71 16.22 -11.41 -6.21
N GLY A 72 16.43 -11.23 -4.90
CA GLY A 72 15.46 -10.62 -4.01
C GLY A 72 15.13 -9.17 -4.39
N LEU A 73 16.13 -8.40 -4.83
CA LEU A 73 15.96 -7.03 -5.32
C LEU A 73 15.12 -6.99 -6.60
N CYS A 74 15.39 -7.87 -7.56
CA CYS A 74 14.60 -8.00 -8.78
C CYS A 74 13.12 -8.29 -8.48
N ARG A 75 12.81 -9.08 -7.44
CA ARG A 75 11.42 -9.36 -7.02
C ARG A 75 10.69 -8.16 -6.44
N ARG A 76 11.40 -7.13 -5.98
CA ARG A 76 10.81 -5.89 -5.45
C ARG A 76 10.46 -4.90 -6.56
N ALA A 77 10.89 -5.16 -7.80
CA ALA A 77 10.55 -4.32 -8.93
C ALA A 77 9.02 -4.20 -9.05
N PRO A 78 8.49 -2.97 -9.24
CA PRO A 78 7.07 -2.76 -9.47
C PRO A 78 6.63 -3.61 -10.66
N GLN A 79 5.67 -4.51 -10.45
CA GLN A 79 5.16 -5.29 -11.57
C GLN A 79 4.44 -4.35 -12.54
N PRO A 80 4.77 -4.39 -13.85
CA PRO A 80 4.02 -3.62 -14.84
C PRO A 80 2.55 -4.03 -14.74
N GLU A 81 1.67 -3.04 -14.79
CA GLU A 81 0.23 -3.22 -14.70
C GLU A 81 -0.22 -4.12 -15.87
N ALA A 82 -0.39 -5.42 -15.61
CA ALA A 82 -0.84 -6.34 -16.63
C ALA A 82 -2.24 -5.90 -17.08
N PRO A 83 -2.56 -5.89 -18.39
CA PRO A 83 -3.92 -5.68 -18.85
C PRO A 83 -4.79 -6.76 -18.18
N ARG A 84 -5.67 -6.32 -17.28
CA ARG A 84 -6.63 -7.22 -16.63
C ARG A 84 -7.42 -7.88 -17.74
N LEU A 85 -7.44 -9.22 -17.75
CA LEU A 85 -8.43 -9.95 -18.53
C LEU A 85 -9.80 -9.37 -18.20
N GLU A 86 -10.61 -9.07 -19.22
CA GLU A 86 -11.98 -8.64 -19.01
C GLU A 86 -12.65 -9.65 -18.09
N ALA A 87 -13.08 -9.20 -16.91
CA ALA A 87 -13.76 -10.09 -15.97
C ALA A 87 -14.96 -10.71 -16.70
N PRO A 88 -15.16 -12.03 -16.67
CA PRO A 88 -16.35 -12.64 -17.24
C PRO A 88 -17.56 -11.91 -16.65
N ARG A 89 -18.41 -11.36 -17.52
CA ARG A 89 -19.53 -10.49 -17.17
C ARG A 89 -20.33 -11.20 -16.07
N ALA A 90 -20.25 -10.68 -14.85
CA ALA A 90 -20.88 -11.31 -13.70
C ALA A 90 -22.38 -11.43 -13.97
N ASP A 91 -22.93 -12.62 -13.75
CA ASP A 91 -24.36 -12.88 -13.90
C ASP A 91 -25.13 -11.87 -13.00
N PRO A 92 -25.93 -10.96 -13.59
CA PRO A 92 -26.55 -9.87 -12.86
C PRO A 92 -27.44 -10.34 -11.70
N GLU A 93 -27.97 -11.56 -11.80
CA GLU A 93 -28.79 -12.17 -10.74
C GLU A 93 -27.94 -12.58 -9.52
N ARG A 94 -26.71 -13.08 -9.75
CA ARG A 94 -25.77 -13.40 -8.65
C ARG A 94 -25.27 -12.14 -7.95
N VAL A 95 -24.98 -11.07 -8.71
CA VAL A 95 -24.55 -9.78 -8.15
C VAL A 95 -25.66 -9.17 -7.28
N ARG A 96 -26.91 -9.24 -7.74
CA ARG A 96 -28.08 -8.74 -6.97
C ARG A 96 -28.29 -9.53 -5.69
N ALA A 97 -28.16 -10.86 -5.73
CA ALA A 97 -28.31 -11.73 -4.56
C ALA A 97 -27.22 -11.47 -3.50
N GLU A 98 -25.96 -11.29 -3.91
CA GLU A 98 -24.86 -11.00 -2.99
C GLU A 98 -24.97 -9.57 -2.41
N LEU A 99 -25.36 -8.57 -3.23
CA LEU A 99 -25.63 -7.21 -2.73
C LEU A 99 -26.78 -7.20 -1.71
N ALA A 100 -27.83 -8.00 -1.91
CA ALA A 100 -28.95 -8.10 -0.96
C ALA A 100 -28.50 -8.68 0.40
N LYS A 101 -27.56 -9.62 0.41
CA LYS A 101 -26.96 -10.17 1.66
C LYS A 101 -26.11 -9.14 2.41
N LEU A 102 -25.48 -8.21 1.69
CA LEU A 102 -24.61 -7.18 2.26
C LEU A 102 -25.37 -5.92 2.74
N GLN A 103 -26.59 -5.67 2.23
CA GLN A 103 -27.45 -4.56 2.68
C GLN A 103 -27.68 -4.48 4.20
N PRO A 104 -28.00 -5.56 4.94
CA PRO A 104 -28.21 -5.47 6.39
C PRO A 104 -26.93 -5.13 7.16
N ILE A 105 -25.76 -5.48 6.64
CA ILE A 105 -24.45 -5.18 7.25
C ILE A 105 -24.11 -3.70 7.05
N LEU A 106 -24.31 -3.16 5.84
CA LEU A 106 -24.10 -1.74 5.54
C LEU A 106 -25.06 -0.84 6.33
N LYS A 107 -26.32 -1.26 6.52
CA LYS A 107 -27.29 -0.54 7.36
C LYS A 107 -26.92 -0.55 8.85
N ARG A 108 -26.19 -1.57 9.32
CA ARG A 108 -25.68 -1.64 10.71
C ARG A 108 -24.40 -0.83 10.92
N ALA A 109 -23.57 -0.66 9.89
CA ALA A 109 -22.26 -0.02 9.99
C ALA A 109 -22.28 1.51 9.90
N ALA A 110 -23.38 2.11 9.42
CA ALA A 110 -23.54 3.56 9.41
C ALA A 110 -24.24 4.02 10.69
N PRO A 111 -23.53 4.56 11.71
CA PRO A 111 -24.19 5.48 12.60
C PRO A 111 -24.58 6.69 11.73
N GLN A 112 -25.88 6.85 11.47
CA GLN A 112 -26.46 8.10 10.97
C GLN A 112 -26.24 9.16 12.06
N ARG A 113 -25.00 9.62 12.22
CA ARG A 113 -24.69 10.81 13.01
C ARG A 113 -25.09 11.97 12.13
N HIS A 114 -26.24 12.57 12.40
CA HIS A 114 -26.60 13.83 11.80
C HIS A 114 -25.65 14.91 12.33
N ASP A 115 -25.36 15.91 11.49
CA ASP A 115 -24.41 16.99 11.77
C ASP A 115 -24.71 17.79 13.06
N ARG A 116 -25.88 17.57 13.68
CA ARG A 116 -26.36 18.24 14.90
C ARG A 116 -26.65 17.31 16.08
N ASP A 117 -26.37 16.02 15.98
CA ASP A 117 -26.63 15.06 17.07
C ASP A 117 -25.82 15.39 18.33
N TRP A 118 -24.61 15.93 18.14
CA TRP A 118 -23.77 16.42 19.22
C TRP A 118 -24.48 17.52 20.02
N ALA A 119 -25.28 18.39 19.37
CA ALA A 119 -25.94 19.52 20.01
C ALA A 119 -27.14 19.06 20.84
N SER A 120 -27.95 18.13 20.32
CA SER A 120 -29.07 17.52 21.05
C SER A 120 -28.58 16.79 22.30
N ALA A 121 -27.52 15.99 22.17
CA ALA A 121 -26.92 15.27 23.31
C ALA A 121 -26.42 16.23 24.41
N LEU A 122 -25.87 17.38 24.02
CA LEU A 122 -25.34 18.39 24.94
C LEU A 122 -26.47 19.10 25.70
N VAL A 123 -27.59 19.39 25.04
CA VAL A 123 -28.78 19.98 25.68
C VAL A 123 -29.43 18.98 26.64
N SER A 124 -29.63 17.73 26.24
CA SER A 124 -30.23 16.70 27.12
C SER A 124 -29.40 16.43 28.37
N ARG A 125 -28.06 16.48 28.27
CA ARG A 125 -27.18 16.34 29.44
C ARG A 125 -27.29 17.53 30.41
N ALA A 126 -27.45 18.74 29.88
CA ALA A 126 -27.69 19.91 30.71
C ALA A 126 -29.06 19.87 31.41
N GLU A 127 -30.11 19.42 30.70
CA GLU A 127 -31.45 19.20 31.26
C GLU A 127 -31.45 18.10 32.33
N ALA A 128 -30.59 17.09 32.19
CA ALA A 128 -30.36 16.06 33.20
C ALA A 128 -29.57 16.56 34.43
N GLY A 129 -29.22 17.86 34.50
CA GLY A 129 -28.56 18.48 35.64
C GLY A 129 -27.04 18.42 35.63
N GLU A 130 -26.42 17.97 34.53
CA GLU A 130 -24.97 17.97 34.40
C GLU A 130 -24.44 19.41 34.22
N LYS A 131 -23.38 19.76 34.96
CA LYS A 131 -22.77 21.10 34.86
C LYS A 131 -21.95 21.23 33.58
N ILE A 132 -22.58 21.75 32.54
CA ILE A 132 -21.96 22.05 31.25
C ILE A 132 -21.52 23.52 31.18
N ARG A 133 -20.41 23.78 30.49
CA ARG A 133 -19.93 25.16 30.26
C ARG A 133 -21.00 26.00 29.56
N PRO A 134 -21.35 27.19 30.07
CA PRO A 134 -22.44 28.01 29.51
C PRO A 134 -22.30 28.31 28.01
N ILE A 135 -21.06 28.50 27.53
CA ILE A 135 -20.78 28.76 26.11
C ILE A 135 -21.08 27.57 25.20
N SER A 136 -20.83 26.34 25.66
CA SER A 136 -21.08 25.11 24.91
C SER A 136 -22.58 24.85 24.76
N LEU A 137 -23.35 25.17 25.81
CA LEU A 137 -24.80 25.07 25.81
C LEU A 137 -25.45 26.11 24.89
N LYS A 138 -24.91 27.33 24.86
CA LYS A 138 -25.33 28.38 23.91
C LYS A 138 -25.15 27.95 22.46
N PHE A 139 -23.97 27.45 22.09
CA PHE A 139 -23.71 27.01 20.71
C PHE A 139 -24.51 25.77 20.31
N ALA A 140 -24.76 24.85 21.24
CA ALA A 140 -25.66 23.71 20.98
C ALA A 140 -27.09 24.17 20.68
N ARG A 141 -27.65 25.09 21.48
CA ARG A 141 -28.99 25.66 21.26
C ARG A 141 -29.09 26.45 19.94
N GLU A 142 -28.06 27.24 19.62
CA GLU A 142 -27.98 27.98 18.35
C GLU A 142 -27.90 27.03 17.14
N ALA A 143 -27.11 25.95 17.23
CA ALA A 143 -27.03 24.92 16.18
C ALA A 143 -28.38 24.22 15.94
N LEU A 144 -29.18 24.03 16.99
CA LEU A 144 -30.54 23.47 16.92
C LEU A 144 -31.62 24.50 16.56
N ARG A 145 -31.26 25.78 16.36
CA ARG A 145 -32.19 26.91 16.15
C ARG A 145 -33.26 27.03 17.24
N MET A 146 -32.94 26.64 18.47
CA MET A 146 -33.83 26.83 19.61
C MET A 146 -33.91 28.32 19.97
N PRO A 147 -35.10 28.84 20.33
CA PRO A 147 -35.23 30.20 20.80
C PRO A 147 -34.35 30.41 22.04
N ARG A 148 -33.67 31.56 22.12
CA ARG A 148 -32.98 31.95 23.35
C ARG A 148 -34.03 32.06 24.45
N ASP A 149 -33.92 31.24 25.48
CA ASP A 149 -34.62 31.49 26.74
C ASP A 149 -34.26 32.92 27.15
N GLY A 150 -35.27 33.79 27.20
CA GLY A 150 -35.15 35.15 27.66
C GLY A 150 -34.62 35.14 29.08
N GLY A 151 -33.32 35.37 29.23
CA GLY A 151 -32.71 35.71 30.49
C GLY A 151 -33.25 37.06 30.93
N ALA A 152 -34.33 37.04 31.73
CA ALA A 152 -34.69 38.12 32.61
C ALA A 152 -33.52 38.34 33.58
N HIS A 153 -32.74 39.39 33.32
CA HIS A 153 -31.90 40.04 34.31
C HIS A 153 -32.28 41.52 34.31
N ALA A 154 -33.21 41.85 35.19
CA ALA A 154 -33.21 43.13 35.91
C ALA A 154 -32.48 42.88 37.24
#